data_AF-A0A7I0JHX6-F1
#
_entry.id   AF-A0A7I0JHX6-F1
#
_cell.length_a   1.000
_cell.length_b   1.000
_cell.length_c   1.000
_cell.angle_alpha   90.00
_cell.angle_beta   90.00
_cell.angle_gamma   90.00
#
_symmetry.space_group_name_H-M   'P 1'
#
loop_
_entity.id
_entity.type
_entity.pdbx_description
1 polymer ?
#
loop_
_entity_poly.entity_id
_entity_poly.type
_entity_poly.pdbx_seq_one_letter_code
_entity_poly.pdbx_strand_id
1 'polypeptide(L)' 'MTAIESPCILVCSIDMKTGFCFGCGRTRDEIAGWIAMTPEVR' A
#
# COMPACT_ATOMS: atom_id res chain seq x y z
N MET A 1 16.51 8.57 5.54
CA MET A 1 15.34 7.74 5.86
C MET A 1 14.51 7.68 4.61
N THR A 2 14.47 6.52 3.95
CA THR A 2 13.66 6.35 2.74
C THR A 2 12.21 6.30 3.20
N ALA A 3 11.52 7.45 3.20
CA ALA A 3 10.07 7.47 3.32
C ALA A 3 9.55 6.50 2.27
N ILE A 4 8.80 5.47 2.68
CA ILE A 4 8.13 4.61 1.72
C ILE A 4 7.00 5.46 1.15
N GLU A 5 7.31 6.16 0.07
CA GLU A 5 6.32 6.84 -0.74
C GLU A 5 5.30 5.78 -1.18
N SER A 6 4.02 6.07 -1.03
CA SER A 6 2.98 5.13 -1.42
C SER A 6 3.21 4.75 -2.89
N PRO A 7 3.52 3.47 -3.23
CA PRO A 7 3.71 3.04 -4.62
C PRO A 7 2.35 2.88 -5.32
N CYS A 8 1.33 3.60 -4.87
CA CYS A 8 -0.02 3.53 -5.39
C CYS A 8 -0.07 4.20 -6.77
N ILE A 9 -0.30 3.39 -7.80
CA ILE A 9 -0.59 3.87 -9.15
C ILE A 9 -2.10 4.16 -9.37
N LEU A 10 -2.86 4.36 -8.27
CA LEU A 10 -4.32 4.52 -8.26
C LEU A 10 -5.10 3.31 -8.80
N VAL A 11 -4.48 2.13 -8.81
CA VAL A 11 -5.11 0.85 -9.14
C VAL A 11 -5.22 0.00 -7.87
N CYS A 12 -6.43 -0.24 -7.40
CA CYS A 12 -6.72 -1.11 -6.25
C CYS A 12 -7.47 -2.36 -6.72
N SER A 13 -6.72 -3.38 -7.12
CA SER A 13 -7.26 -4.69 -7.50
C SER A 13 -6.43 -5.76 -6.81
N ILE A 14 -7.04 -6.56 -5.95
CA ILE A 14 -6.36 -7.60 -5.16
C ILE A 14 -6.43 -8.92 -5.92
N ASP A 15 -5.27 -9.52 -6.15
CA ASP A 15 -5.20 -10.91 -6.60
C ASP A 15 -5.56 -11.85 -5.45
N MET A 16 -6.63 -12.63 -5.61
CA MET A 16 -7.12 -13.53 -4.56
C MET A 16 -6.26 -14.79 -4.38
N LYS A 17 -5.33 -15.08 -5.31
CA LYS A 17 -4.42 -16.23 -5.20
C LYS A 17 -3.20 -15.91 -4.34
N THR A 18 -2.65 -14.71 -4.52
CA THR A 18 -1.42 -14.26 -3.84
C THR A 18 -1.71 -13.30 -2.69
N GLY A 19 -2.88 -12.64 -2.67
CA GLY A 19 -3.28 -11.68 -1.64
C GLY A 19 -2.71 -10.27 -1.85
N PHE A 20 -2.04 -10.01 -2.98
CA PHE A 20 -1.40 -8.73 -3.28
C PHE A 20 -2.20 -7.87 -4.25
N CYS A 21 -2.06 -6.56 -4.12
CA CYS A 21 -2.61 -5.59 -5.05
C CYS A 21 -1.80 -5.55 -6.36
N PHE A 22 -2.47 -5.60 -7.50
CA PHE A 22 -1.85 -5.45 -8.83
C PHE A 22 -1.17 -4.09 -9.03
N GLY A 23 -1.62 -3.04 -8.34
CA GLY A 23 -1.05 -1.71 -8.46
C GLY A 23 0.21 -1.53 -7.64
N CYS A 24 0.09 -1.70 -6.32
CA CYS A 24 1.17 -1.42 -5.38
C CYS A 24 1.96 -2.65 -4.90
N GLY A 25 1.54 -3.86 -5.28
CA GLY A 25 2.20 -5.11 -4.86
C GLY A 25 2.07 -5.42 -3.36
N ARG A 26 1.13 -4.78 -2.67
CA ARG A 26 0.96 -4.86 -1.20
C ARG A 26 -0.32 -5.57 -0.83
N THR A 27 -0.36 -6.15 0.37
CA THR A 27 -1.56 -6.82 0.85
C THR A 27 -2.64 -5.81 1.25
N ARG A 28 -3.90 -6.25 1.29
CA ARG A 28 -5.02 -5.40 1.71
C ARG A 28 -4.84 -4.85 3.13
N ASP A 29 -4.23 -5.62 4.02
CA ASP A 29 -3.96 -5.22 5.41
C ASP A 29 -2.92 -4.11 5.49
N GLU A 30 -1.83 -4.23 4.73
CA GLU A 30 -0.83 -3.15 4.59
C GLU A 30 -1.45 -1.88 4.00
N ILE A 31 -2.28 -2.00 2.96
CA ILE A 31 -2.96 -0.85 2.33
C ILE A 31 -3.95 -0.19 3.30
N ALA A 32 -4.69 -0.98 4.09
CA ALA A 32 -5.59 -0.46 5.11
C ALA A 32 -4.83 0.30 6.21
N GLY A 33 -3.62 -0.16 6.52
CA GLY A 33 -2.69 0.51 7.43
C GLY A 33 -2.16 1.85 6.92
N TRP A 34 -2.17 2.12 5.61
CA TRP A 34 -1.63 3.37 5.05
C TRP A 34 -2.39 4.63 5.46
N ILE A 35 -3.72 4.55 5.59
CA ILE A 35 -4.52 5.67 6.12
C ILE A 35 -4.12 5.99 7.58
N ALA A 36 -3.71 4.97 8.33
CA ALA A 36 -3.26 5.10 9.70
C ALA A 36 -1.74 5.38 9.83
N MET A 37 -0.96 5.06 8.81
CA MET A 37 0.43 5.51 8.66
C MET A 37 0.40 6.97 8.23
N THR A 38 0.14 7.85 9.20
CA THR A 38 0.37 9.27 9.02
C THR A 38 1.81 9.47 8.53
N PRO A 39 2.05 10.40 7.59
CA PRO A 39 3.40 10.86 7.27
C PRO A 39 3.97 11.67 8.45
N GLU A 40 4.10 11.03 9.61
CA GLU A 40 4.77 11.54 10.78
C GLU A 40 6.25 11.24 10.62
N VAL A 41 6.94 12.12 9.90
CA VAL A 41 7.96 13.03 10.45
C VAL A 41 8.67 13.63 9.24
N ARG A 42 8.48 14.95 9.11
CA ARG A 42 9.28 15.96 8.42
C ARG A 42 10.62 15.52 7.80
#